data_AF-C5K7I6-F1
#
_entry.id   AF-C5K7I6-F1
#
_cell.length_a   1.000
_cell.length_b   1.000
_cell.length_c   1.000
_cell.angle_alpha   90.00
_cell.angle_beta   90.00
_cell.angle_gamma   90.00
#
_symmetry.space_group_name_H-M   'P 1'
#
loop_
_entity.id
_entity.type
_entity.pdbx_description
1 polymer ?
#
loop_
_entity_poly.entity_id
_entity_poly.type
_entity_poly.pdbx_seq_one_letter_code
_entity_poly.pdbx_strand_id
1 'polypeptide(L)'
;MYRSVPVCNKICARRSNERNKEIHKRKLREMRPAIDTREPEVCHLEHVRVNAKREQLLEERYTEIDRENRILLQVGSSFRNY
;
A
#
# COMPACT_ATOMS: atom_id res chain seq x y z
N MET A 1 -23.34 -4.77 41.04
CA MET A 1 -22.48 -3.75 41.70
C MET A 1 -21.11 -4.36 41.95
N TYR A 2 -20.03 -3.76 41.44
CA TYR A 2 -18.67 -4.25 41.67
C TYR A 2 -18.22 -3.85 43.08
N ARG A 3 -18.04 -4.82 43.98
CA ARG A 3 -17.56 -4.58 45.36
C ARG A 3 -16.09 -4.20 45.32
N SER A 4 -15.68 -3.25 46.17
CA SER A 4 -14.28 -2.89 46.34
C SER A 4 -13.48 -4.08 46.84
N VAL A 5 -12.30 -4.33 46.26
CA VAL A 5 -11.39 -5.37 46.73
C VAL A 5 -11.02 -5.09 48.19
N PRO A 6 -11.19 -6.04 49.12
CA PRO A 6 -10.77 -5.85 50.50
C PRO A 6 -9.26 -5.69 50.56
N VAL A 7 -8.78 -4.63 51.21
CA VAL A 7 -7.35 -4.32 51.37
C VAL A 7 -7.01 -4.14 52.84
N CYS A 8 -5.84 -4.62 53.23
CA CYS A 8 -5.38 -4.58 54.63
C CYS A 8 -5.16 -3.13 55.12
N ASN A 9 -4.62 -2.25 54.26
CA ASN A 9 -4.45 -0.82 54.55
C ASN A 9 -4.84 0.03 53.33
N LYS A 10 -5.87 0.87 53.51
CA LYS A 10 -6.43 1.73 52.45
C LYS A 10 -5.43 2.77 51.91
N ILE A 11 -4.58 3.32 52.76
CA ILE A 11 -3.59 4.35 52.38
C ILE A 11 -2.50 3.73 51.52
N CYS A 12 -1.96 2.59 51.96
CA CYS A 12 -0.94 1.85 51.20
C CYS A 12 -1.49 1.35 49.86
N ALA A 13 -2.72 0.82 49.85
CA ALA A 13 -3.39 0.38 48.63
C ALA A 13 -3.61 1.52 47.64
N ARG A 14 -4.05 2.70 48.12
CA ARG A 14 -4.22 3.89 47.27
C ARG A 14 -2.89 4.32 46.63
N ARG A 15 -1.83 4.46 47.43
CA ARG A 15 -0.49 4.84 46.92
C ARG A 15 0.05 3.84 45.89
N SER A 16 -0.12 2.54 46.14
CA SER A 16 0.29 1.49 45.19
C SER A 16 -0.49 1.58 43.87
N ASN A 17 -1.80 1.78 43.95
CA ASN A 17 -2.65 1.95 42.77
C ASN A 17 -2.31 3.22 41.98
N GLU A 18 -2.03 4.34 42.65
CA GLU A 18 -1.59 5.58 42.01
C GLU A 18 -0.26 5.36 41.27
N ARG A 19 0.73 4.75 41.92
CA ARG A 19 2.02 4.41 41.29
C ARG A 19 1.85 3.50 40.07
N ASN A 20 1.00 2.47 40.17
CA ASN A 20 0.74 1.56 39.06
C ASN A 20 0.06 2.28 37.89
N LYS A 21 -0.86 3.21 38.17
CA LYS A 21 -1.49 4.06 37.13
C LYS A 21 -0.46 4.97 36.47
N GLU A 22 0.45 5.57 37.22
CA GLU A 22 1.53 6.41 36.67
C GLU A 22 2.47 5.60 35.78
N ILE A 23 2.90 4.42 36.23
CA ILE A 23 3.73 3.50 35.44
C ILE A 23 3.00 3.10 34.15
N HIS A 24 1.71 2.78 34.23
CA HIS A 24 0.90 2.43 33.07
C HIS A 24 0.81 3.59 32.07
N LYS A 25 0.51 4.81 32.55
CA LYS A 25 0.48 6.02 31.71
C LYS A 25 1.82 6.30 31.04
N ARG A 26 2.93 6.11 31.76
CA ARG A 26 4.28 6.24 31.20
C ARG A 26 4.51 5.21 30.09
N LYS A 27 4.19 3.93 30.34
CA LYS A 27 4.31 2.87 29.34
C LYS A 27 3.48 3.14 28.08
N LEU A 28 2.26 3.66 28.23
CA LEU A 28 1.43 4.05 27.09
C LEU A 28 2.05 5.19 26.29
N ARG A 29 2.65 6.19 26.95
CA ARG A 29 3.31 7.32 26.28
C ARG A 29 4.59 6.90 25.56
N GLU A 30 5.33 5.96 26.13
CA GLU A 30 6.61 5.46 25.59
C GLU A 30 6.43 4.30 24.60
N MET A 31 5.22 3.77 24.45
CA MET A 31 4.93 2.66 23.56
C MET A 31 5.25 3.05 22.12
N ARG A 32 6.19 2.33 21.50
CA ARG A 32 6.51 2.46 20.08
C ARG A 32 5.65 1.50 19.25
N PRO A 33 5.27 1.86 18.02
CA PRO A 33 4.60 0.93 17.11
C PRO A 33 5.50 -0.30 16.90
N ALA A 34 4.89 -1.49 16.99
CA ALA A 34 5.62 -2.76 16.83
C ALA A 34 5.96 -3.08 15.36
N ILE A 35 5.26 -2.43 14.43
CA ILE A 35 5.42 -2.58 13.00
C ILE A 35 5.79 -1.23 12.40
N ASP A 36 6.57 -1.26 11.32
CA ASP A 36 6.81 -0.06 10.53
C ASP A 36 5.53 0.32 9.78
N THR A 37 5.08 1.56 9.97
CA THR A 37 3.92 2.15 9.28
C THR A 37 4.35 3.16 8.22
N ARG A 38 5.65 3.23 7.88
CA ARG A 38 6.12 4.05 6.77
C ARG A 38 5.65 3.48 5.44
N GLU A 39 5.58 4.36 4.44
CA GLU A 39 5.32 3.95 3.07
C GLU A 39 6.48 3.07 2.59
N PRO A 40 6.19 1.90 1.98
CA PRO A 40 7.24 1.03 1.48
C PRO A 40 7.93 1.67 0.28
N GLU A 41 9.27 1.67 0.28
CA GLU A 41 10.09 2.27 -0.78
C GLU A 41 9.75 1.74 -2.19
N VAL A 42 9.26 0.50 -2.24
CA VAL A 42 8.84 -0.20 -3.47
C VAL A 42 7.75 0.56 -4.22
N CYS A 43 6.91 1.35 -3.54
CA CYS A 43 5.87 2.17 -4.16
C CYS A 43 6.44 3.28 -5.07
N HIS A 44 7.70 3.68 -4.88
CA HIS A 44 8.35 4.71 -5.71
C HIS A 44 9.02 4.15 -6.98
N LEU A 45 9.11 2.82 -7.12
CA LEU A 45 9.79 2.19 -8.24
C LEU A 45 8.90 2.23 -9.50
N GLU A 46 9.38 2.87 -10.57
CA GLU A 46 8.60 3.03 -11.82
C GLU A 46 8.19 1.70 -12.45
N HIS A 47 9.08 0.69 -12.41
CA HIS A 47 8.80 -0.64 -12.97
C HIS A 47 7.71 -1.43 -12.21
N VAL A 48 7.38 -1.01 -10.98
CA VAL A 48 6.24 -1.56 -10.22
C VAL A 48 4.95 -0.83 -10.58
N ARG A 49 5.04 0.45 -10.97
CA ARG A 49 3.90 1.29 -11.34
C ARG A 49 3.43 1.04 -12.77
N VAL A 50 4.34 0.69 -13.67
CA VAL A 50 4.06 0.53 -15.10
C VAL A 50 4.51 -0.84 -15.58
N ASN A 51 3.61 -1.52 -16.31
CA ASN A 51 3.95 -2.77 -17.00
C ASN A 51 4.54 -2.45 -18.38
N ALA A 52 5.82 -2.08 -18.42
CA ALA A 52 6.53 -1.70 -19.64
C ALA A 52 6.46 -2.78 -20.73
N LYS A 53 6.43 -4.07 -20.36
CA LYS A 53 6.31 -5.15 -21.33
C LYS A 53 4.95 -5.15 -22.01
N ARG A 54 3.88 -4.83 -21.28
CA ARG A 54 2.54 -4.70 -21.85
C ARG A 54 2.46 -3.55 -22.84
N GLU A 55 3.06 -2.40 -22.52
CA GLU A 55 3.12 -1.25 -23.44
C GLU A 55 3.88 -1.59 -24.71
N GLN A 56 5.05 -2.23 -24.59
CA GLN A 56 5.83 -2.68 -25.74
C GLN A 56 5.02 -3.61 -26.66
N LEU A 57 4.33 -4.61 -26.10
CA LEU A 57 3.53 -5.54 -26.89
C LEU A 57 2.34 -4.86 -27.59
N LEU A 58 1.76 -3.83 -26.97
CA LEU A 58 0.70 -3.04 -27.59
C LEU A 58 1.26 -2.23 -28.76
N GLU A 59 2.41 -1.58 -28.58
CA GLU A 59 3.08 -0.83 -29.65
C GLU A 59 3.43 -1.73 -30.83
N GLU A 60 4.06 -2.88 -30.58
CA GLU A 60 4.37 -3.88 -31.61
C GLU A 60 3.10 -4.28 -32.39
N ARG A 61 2.01 -4.59 -31.69
CA ARG A 61 0.74 -4.95 -32.34
C ARG A 61 0.17 -3.81 -33.20
N TYR A 62 0.21 -2.57 -32.72
CA TYR A 62 -0.28 -1.42 -33.50
C TYR A 62 0.57 -1.19 -34.75
N THR A 63 1.90 -1.32 -34.65
CA THR A 63 2.78 -1.17 -35.80
C THR A 63 2.55 -2.23 -36.88
N GLU A 64 2.18 -3.45 -36.48
CA GLU A 64 1.85 -4.53 -37.40
C GLU A 64 0.54 -4.27 -38.13
N ILE A 65 -0.51 -3.86 -37.39
CA ILE A 65 -1.81 -3.46 -37.97
C ILE A 65 -1.62 -2.32 -38.97
N ASP A 66 -0.83 -1.30 -38.65
CA ASP A 66 -0.59 -0.17 -39.56
C ASP A 66 0.18 -0.57 -40.82
N ARG A 67 1.14 -1.50 -40.71
CA ARG A 67 1.81 -2.07 -41.88
C ARG A 67 0.81 -2.81 -42.78
N GLU A 68 -0.01 -3.68 -42.22
CA GLU A 68 -1.01 -4.44 -42.97
C GLU A 68 -2.03 -3.52 -43.64
N ASN A 69 -2.53 -2.51 -42.92
CA ASN A 69 -3.45 -1.50 -43.46
C ASN A 69 -2.85 -0.76 -44.65
N ARG A 70 -1.57 -0.39 -44.61
CA ARG A 70 -0.88 0.26 -45.75
C ARG A 70 -0.82 -0.66 -46.96
N ILE A 71 -0.49 -1.94 -46.75
CA ILE A 71 -0.45 -2.94 -47.83
C ILE A 71 -1.83 -3.12 -48.44
N LEU A 72 -2.87 -3.27 -47.62
CA LEU A 72 -4.26 -3.40 -48.08
C LEU A 72 -4.71 -2.19 -48.90
N LEU A 73 -4.41 -0.97 -48.45
CA LEU A 73 -4.73 0.27 -49.17
C LEU A 73 -4.00 0.34 -50.52
N GLN A 74 -2.73 -0.06 -50.56
CA GLN A 74 -1.94 -0.08 -51.78
C GLN A 74 -2.50 -1.09 -52.80
N VAL A 75 -2.79 -2.32 -52.37
CA VAL A 75 -3.35 -3.37 -53.22
C VAL A 75 -4.75 -2.98 -53.71
N GLY A 76 -5.63 -2.51 -52.83
CA GLY A 76 -6.99 -2.10 -53.18
C GLY A 76 -7.04 -0.91 -54.14
N SER A 77 -6.13 0.06 -53.98
CA SER A 77 -5.99 1.18 -54.92
C SER A 77 -5.44 0.72 -56.27
N SER A 78 -4.49 -0.21 -56.28
CA SER A 78 -3.98 -0.78 -57.53
C SER A 78 -5.07 -1.56 -58.28
N PHE A 79 -5.92 -2.31 -57.57
CA PHE A 79 -7.03 -3.05 -58.16
C PHE A 79 -8.12 -2.16 -58.77
N ARG A 80 -8.27 -0.93 -58.27
CA ARG A 80 -9.28 0.03 -58.74
C ARG A 80 -8.89 0.79 -60.02
N ASN A 81 -7.62 0.71 -60.42
CA ASN A 81 -7.06 1.38 -61.60
C ASN A 81 -6.92 0.44 -62.82
N TYR A 82 -7.47 -0.77 -62.74
CA TYR A 82 -7.61 -1.73 -63.84
C TYR A 82 -9.09 -1.92 -64.21
#